data_AF-A0A7C6IVI3-F1
#
_entry.id   AF-A0A7C6IVI3-F1
#
_cell.length_a   1.000
_cell.length_b   1.000
_cell.length_c   1.000
_cell.angle_alpha   90.00
_cell.angle_beta   90.00
_cell.angle_gamma   90.00
#
_symmetry.space_group_name_H-M   'P 1'
#
loop_
_entity.id
_entity.type
_entity.pdbx_description
1 polymer ?
#
loop_
_entity_poly.entity_id
_entity_poly.type
_entity_poly.pdbx_seq_one_letter_code
_entity_poly.pdbx_strand_id
1 'polypeptide(L)' 'THMEGNSDAHIKASLIGPSISVLFSKSQLVLGTWQGVFFCEFDGPRRRKVYIKLIADNK' A
#
# COMPACT_ATOMS: atom_id res chain seq x y z
N THR A 1 -15.54 -21.26 9.50
CA THR A 1 -15.03 -21.38 8.13
C THR A 1 -15.16 -20.03 7.45
N HIS A 2 -14.16 -19.62 6.65
CA HIS A 2 -14.22 -18.36 5.90
C HIS A 2 -14.95 -18.62 4.58
N MET A 3 -16.22 -18.24 4.47
CA MET A 3 -17.08 -18.67 3.35
C MET A 3 -16.80 -17.96 2.02
N GLU A 4 -16.04 -16.88 2.04
CA GLU A 4 -15.77 -16.03 0.88
C GLU A 4 -14.65 -16.58 -0.03
N GLY A 5 -13.90 -17.60 0.41
CA GLY A 5 -12.92 -18.31 -0.42
C GLY A 5 -11.58 -17.59 -0.65
N ASN A 6 -11.33 -16.44 -0.02
CA ASN A 6 -10.15 -15.58 -0.23
C ASN A 6 -9.27 -15.41 1.04
N SER A 7 -9.27 -16.39 1.95
CA SER A 7 -8.52 -16.27 3.22
C SER A 7 -7.01 -16.07 3.02
N ASP A 8 -6.44 -16.62 1.95
CA ASP A 8 -5.05 -16.40 1.60
C ASP A 8 -4.79 -14.92 1.24
N ALA A 9 -5.73 -14.24 0.60
CA ALA A 9 -5.65 -12.81 0.33
C ALA A 9 -5.63 -11.98 1.62
N HIS A 10 -6.45 -12.34 2.61
CA HIS A 10 -6.46 -11.68 3.93
C HIS A 10 -5.11 -11.84 4.65
N ILE A 11 -4.52 -13.03 4.61
CA ILE A 11 -3.21 -13.29 5.22
C ILE A 11 -2.12 -12.49 4.50
N LYS A 12 -2.07 -12.54 3.16
CA LYS A 12 -1.10 -11.78 2.36
C LYS A 12 -1.22 -10.27 2.58
N ALA A 13 -2.44 -9.73 2.60
CA ALA A 13 -2.69 -8.32 2.86
C ALA A 13 -2.21 -7.89 4.26
N SER A 14 -2.42 -8.74 5.27
CA SER A 14 -1.96 -8.49 6.63
C SER A 14 -0.43 -8.53 6.75
N LEU A 15 0.23 -9.43 6.02
CA LEU A 15 1.68 -9.57 6.02
C LEU A 15 2.40 -8.38 5.36
N ILE A 16 1.86 -7.88 4.24
CA ILE A 16 2.44 -6.73 3.52
C ILE A 16 2.08 -5.41 4.20
N GLY A 17 0.89 -5.35 4.78
CA GLY A 17 0.34 -4.15 5.41
C GLY A 17 -0.55 -3.34 4.45
N PRO A 18 -1.58 -2.65 4.97
CA PRO A 18 -2.57 -1.92 4.16
C PRO A 18 -2.09 -0.53 3.72
N SER A 19 -0.97 -0.04 4.25
CA SER A 19 -0.45 1.30 3.99
C SER A 19 1.05 1.37 4.26
N ILE A 20 1.71 2.34 3.64
CA ILE A 20 3.09 2.71 3.93
C ILE A 20 3.20 4.23 4.09
N SER A 21 4.21 4.67 4.83
CA SER A 21 4.61 6.08 4.88
C SER A 21 5.93 6.22 4.14
N VAL A 22 6.00 7.19 3.23
CA VAL A 22 7.21 7.50 2.45
C VAL A 22 7.51 8.98 2.63
N LEU A 23 8.78 9.31 2.87
CA LEU A 23 9.22 10.71 2.97
C LEU A 23 9.04 11.41 1.62
N PHE A 24 8.64 12.67 1.67
CA PHE A 24 8.48 13.52 0.49
C PHE A 24 9.33 14.78 0.66
N SER A 25 10.27 15.00 -0.26
CA SER A 25 11.20 16.12 -0.21
C SER A 25 11.50 16.63 -1.61
N LYS A 26 11.70 17.94 -1.77
CA LYS A 26 12.00 18.57 -3.07
C LYS A 26 11.05 18.11 -4.19
N SER A 27 9.77 18.05 -3.85
CA SER A 27 8.68 17.63 -4.75
C SER A 27 8.78 16.19 -5.28
N GLN A 28 9.47 15.31 -4.58
CA GLN A 28 9.66 13.91 -4.99
C GLN A 28 9.63 12.97 -3.78
N LEU A 29 9.19 11.72 -4.01
CA LEU A 29 9.27 10.66 -3.01
C LEU A 29 10.73 10.28 -2.80
N VAL A 30 11.15 10.17 -1.53
CA VAL A 30 12.50 9.75 -1.18
C VAL A 30 12.55 8.23 -1.20
N LEU A 31 12.98 7.69 -2.34
CA LEU A 31 13.16 6.27 -2.58
C LEU A 31 14.62 6.01 -3.01
N GLY A 32 15.16 4.86 -2.66
CA GLY A 32 16.42 4.39 -3.21
C GLY A 32 16.31 4.04 -4.70
N THR A 33 17.44 3.91 -5.39
CA THR A 33 17.52 3.65 -6.85
C THR A 33 16.64 2.49 -7.32
N TRP A 34 16.44 1.48 -6.47
CA TRP A 34 15.70 0.25 -6.78
C TRP A 34 14.43 0.08 -5.94
N GLN A 35 14.01 1.10 -5.20
CA GLN A 35 12.77 1.05 -4.42
C GLN A 35 11.59 1.55 -5.25
N GLY A 36 10.48 0.81 -5.19
CA GLY A 36 9.21 1.17 -5.81
C GLY A 36 8.06 0.97 -4.84
N VAL A 37 6.99 1.75 -5.05
CA VAL A 37 5.74 1.60 -4.30
C VAL A 37 4.76 0.82 -5.16
N PHE A 38 4.28 -0.31 -4.64
CA PHE A 38 3.37 -1.20 -5.36
C PHE A 38 2.04 -1.30 -4.61
N PHE A 39 0.94 -1.33 -5.38
CA PHE A 39 -0.34 -1.81 -4.88
C PHE A 39 -0.41 -3.33 -5.10
N CYS A 40 -0.46 -4.09 -4.01
CA CYS A 40 -0.50 -5.55 -4.07
C CYS A 40 -1.96 -6.04 -4.09
N GLU A 41 -2.47 -6.44 -5.25
CA GLU A 41 -3.79 -7.08 -5.39
C GLU A 41 -3.68 -8.59 -5.11
N PHE A 42 -4.53 -9.10 -4.22
CA PHE A 42 -4.55 -10.52 -3.85
C PHE A 42 -5.91 -11.20 -4.06
N ASP A 43 -6.95 -10.45 -4.43
CA ASP A 43 -8.32 -10.93 -4.61
C ASP A 43 -8.98 -10.23 -5.83
N GLY A 44 -8.24 -10.18 -6.94
CA GLY A 44 -8.66 -9.55 -8.20
C GLY A 44 -9.36 -10.52 -9.17
N PRO A 45 -9.88 -10.02 -10.31
CA PRO A 45 -9.85 -8.63 -10.75
C PRO A 45 -10.99 -7.80 -10.15
N ARG A 46 -10.67 -6.63 -9.57
CA ARG A 46 -11.66 -5.72 -8.97
C ARG A 46 -11.26 -4.26 -9.17
N ARG A 47 -12.24 -3.34 -9.10
CA ARG A 47 -11.95 -1.90 -9.06
C ARG A 47 -11.51 -1.52 -7.65
N ARG A 48 -10.25 -1.14 -7.49
CA ARG A 48 -9.66 -0.74 -6.20
C ARG A 48 -9.47 0.76 -6.08
N LYS A 49 -9.25 1.25 -4.87
CA LYS A 49 -8.94 2.63 -4.56
C LYS A 49 -7.64 2.68 -3.75
N VAL A 50 -6.79 3.66 -4.05
CA VAL A 50 -5.61 3.99 -3.27
C VAL A 50 -5.77 5.43 -2.80
N TYR A 51 -5.57 5.67 -1.51
CA TYR A 51 -5.65 7.00 -0.93
C TYR A 51 -4.24 7.48 -0.59
N ILE A 52 -3.97 8.75 -0.87
CA ILE A 52 -2.70 9.40 -0.56
C ILE A 52 -3.02 10.61 0.31
N LYS A 53 -2.32 10.74 1.43
CA LYS A 53 -2.39 11.91 2.30
C LYS A 53 -1.01 12.52 2.44
N LEU A 54 -0.88 13.78 2.08
CA LEU A 54 0.31 14.57 2.40
C LEU A 54 0.17 15.06 3.84
N ILE A 55 1.20 14.80 4.64
CA ILE A 55 1.32 15.27 6.01
C ILE A 55 2.47 16.27 6.02
N ALA A 56 2.17 17.53 6.33
CA ALA A 56 3.19 18.56 6.43
C ALA A 56 3.98 18.36 7.73
N ASP A 57 5.28 18.66 7.69
CA ASP A 57 6.07 18.79 8.91
C ASP A 57 5.55 20.00 9.68
N ASN A 58 5.10 19.78 10.92
CA ASN A 58 4.80 20.87 11.82
C ASN A 58 6.14 21.49 12.25
N LYS A 59 6.47 22.66 11.72
CA LYS A 59 7.43 23.56 12.35
C LYS A 59 6.78 24.25 13.54
#